data_AF-A0A4Q4BT19-F1
#
_entry.id   AF-A0A4Q4BT19-F1
#
_cell.length_a   1.000
_cell.length_b   1.000
_cell.length_c   1.000
_cell.angle_alpha   90.00
_cell.angle_beta   90.00
_cell.angle_gamma   90.00
#
_symmetry.space_group_name_H-M   'P 1'
#
loop_
_entity.id
_entity.type
_entity.pdbx_description
1 polymer ?
#
loop_
_entity_poly.entity_id
_entity_poly.type
_entity_poly.pdbx_seq_one_letter_code
_entity_poly.pdbx_strand_id
1 'polypeptide(L)'
;MNTMHTAFAAASYGTTGLTQWIQDNVITLIVLIAGACVLWAARGGNIAKGVTIGAGVLIGLAVVGLATGNNATDIGNFVVSLFKG
;
A
#
# COMPACT_ATOMS: atom_id res chain seq x y z
N MET A 1 26.26 29.85 -30.56
CA MET A 1 25.85 28.45 -30.80
C MET A 1 26.62 27.57 -29.82
N ASN A 2 25.91 26.71 -29.08
CA ASN A 2 26.41 25.50 -28.40
C ASN A 2 26.76 25.57 -26.89
N THR A 3 25.81 25.96 -26.04
CA THR A 3 25.84 25.57 -24.60
C THR A 3 24.67 24.67 -24.20
N MET A 4 23.82 24.24 -25.14
CA MET A 4 22.74 23.28 -24.91
C MET A 4 23.19 21.80 -25.05
N HIS A 5 24.36 21.43 -24.54
CA HIS A 5 24.82 20.03 -24.57
C HIS A 5 25.53 19.59 -23.29
N THR A 6 25.09 20.11 -22.14
CA THR A 6 25.39 19.53 -20.82
C THR A 6 24.16 19.45 -19.92
N ALA A 7 22.97 19.76 -20.44
CA ALA A 7 21.69 19.55 -19.74
C ALA A 7 21.28 18.07 -19.64
N PHE A 8 22.17 17.15 -20.00
CA PHE A 8 22.18 15.83 -19.40
C PHE A 8 22.94 15.96 -18.08
N ALA A 9 22.34 16.67 -17.12
CA ALA A 9 22.58 16.37 -15.72
C ALA A 9 22.53 14.85 -15.65
N ALA A 10 23.64 14.23 -15.24
CA ALA A 10 23.73 12.80 -15.08
C ALA A 10 22.44 12.35 -14.41
N ALA A 11 21.53 11.76 -15.19
CA ALA A 11 20.42 11.02 -14.65
C ALA A 11 21.15 9.92 -13.92
N SER A 12 21.37 10.15 -12.63
CA SER A 12 22.12 9.27 -11.76
C SER A 12 21.39 7.95 -11.91
N TYR A 13 21.98 7.03 -12.67
CA TYR A 13 21.54 5.65 -12.78
C TYR A 13 21.87 4.97 -11.45
N GLY A 14 21.28 5.51 -10.38
CA GLY A 14 21.48 5.13 -9.01
C GLY A 14 20.10 4.83 -8.44
N THR A 15 20.03 3.77 -7.65
CA THR A 15 18.79 3.37 -6.98
C THR A 15 18.35 4.39 -5.94
N THR A 16 19.13 5.43 -5.63
CA THR A 16 18.82 6.48 -4.65
C THR A 16 17.44 7.12 -4.87
N GLY A 17 17.09 7.47 -6.13
CA GLY A 17 15.77 8.04 -6.42
C GLY A 17 14.63 7.05 -6.21
N LEU A 18 14.86 5.76 -6.52
CA LEU A 18 13.91 4.68 -6.29
C LEU A 18 13.76 4.38 -4.79
N THR A 19 14.86 4.33 -4.04
CA THR A 19 14.88 4.10 -2.59
C THR A 19 14.08 5.17 -1.87
N GLN A 20 14.28 6.44 -2.20
CA GLN A 20 13.54 7.53 -1.58
C GLN A 20 12.06 7.48 -1.95
N TRP A 21 11.72 7.23 -3.22
CA TRP A 21 10.33 7.03 -3.62
C TRP A 21 9.64 5.88 -2.88
N ILE A 22 10.33 4.75 -2.68
CA ILE A 22 9.81 3.62 -1.89
C ILE A 22 9.59 4.02 -0.43
N GLN A 23 10.54 4.75 0.18
CA GLN A 23 10.43 5.21 1.55
C GLN A 23 9.24 6.16 1.72
N ASP A 24 9.04 7.09 0.79
CA ASP A 24 7.94 8.05 0.81
C ASP A 24 6.56 7.37 0.62
N ASN A 25 6.51 6.21 -0.06
CA ASN A 25 5.28 5.50 -0.41
C ASN A 25 5.13 4.14 0.30
N VAL A 26 5.94 3.88 1.32
CA VAL A 26 6.04 2.55 1.94
C VAL A 26 4.70 2.04 2.46
N ILE A 27 3.87 2.94 3.01
CA ILE A 27 2.53 2.62 3.52
C ILE A 27 1.62 2.14 2.38
N THR A 28 1.54 2.92 1.30
CA THR A 28 0.76 2.57 0.10
C THR A 28 1.19 1.24 -0.51
N LEU A 29 2.49 0.98 -0.55
CA LEU A 29 3.05 -0.28 -1.05
C LEU A 29 2.64 -1.48 -0.19
N ILE A 30 2.66 -1.33 1.15
CA ILE A 30 2.19 -2.37 2.07
C ILE A 30 0.71 -2.69 1.81
N VAL A 31 -0.13 -1.67 1.61
CA VAL A 31 -1.55 -1.86 1.32
C VAL A 31 -1.76 -2.63 0.02
N LEU A 32 -1.04 -2.24 -1.04
CA LEU A 32 -1.10 -2.92 -2.34
C LEU A 32 -0.65 -4.38 -2.25
N ILE A 33 0.45 -4.66 -1.54
CA ILE A 33 0.95 -6.02 -1.35
C ILE A 33 -0.07 -6.85 -0.58
N ALA A 34 -0.64 -6.30 0.50
CA ALA A 34 -1.66 -6.99 1.29
C ALA A 34 -2.88 -7.35 0.42
N GLY A 35 -3.37 -6.40 -0.41
CA GLY A 35 -4.45 -6.66 -1.37
C GLY A 35 -4.08 -7.74 -2.40
N ALA A 36 -2.87 -7.69 -2.96
CA ALA A 36 -2.37 -8.72 -3.88
C ALA A 36 -2.31 -10.11 -3.22
N CYS A 37 -1.92 -10.20 -1.95
CA CYS A 37 -1.94 -11.45 -1.18
C CYS A 37 -3.36 -12.02 -1.02
N VAL A 38 -4.37 -11.17 -0.79
CA VAL A 38 -5.78 -11.60 -0.74
C VAL A 38 -6.23 -12.17 -2.09
N LEU A 39 -5.95 -11.43 -3.17
CA LEU A 39 -6.30 -11.85 -4.53
C LEU A 39 -5.60 -13.16 -4.92
N TRP A 40 -4.33 -13.32 -4.51
CA TRP A 40 -3.57 -14.53 -4.72
C TRP A 40 -4.17 -15.73 -3.95
N ALA A 41 -4.54 -15.51 -2.69
CA ALA A 41 -5.18 -16.54 -1.87
C ALA A 41 -6.55 -16.98 -2.41
N ALA A 42 -7.29 -16.07 -3.06
CA ALA A 42 -8.57 -16.36 -3.68
C ALA A 42 -8.46 -17.09 -5.04
N ARG A 43 -7.25 -17.17 -5.63
CA ARG A 43 -7.02 -17.73 -6.99
C ARG A 43 -7.50 -19.18 -7.17
N GLY A 44 -7.60 -19.96 -6.09
CA GLY A 44 -8.01 -21.36 -6.12
C GLY A 44 -9.52 -21.63 -6.11
N GLY A 45 -10.38 -20.60 -6.25
CA GLY A 45 -11.84 -20.76 -6.19
C GLY A 45 -12.40 -21.08 -4.80
N ASN A 46 -11.53 -21.20 -3.79
CA ASN A 46 -11.92 -21.37 -2.40
C ASN A 46 -12.22 -20.01 -1.77
N ILE A 47 -13.47 -19.56 -1.95
CA ILE A 47 -13.97 -18.28 -1.45
C ILE A 47 -13.85 -18.21 0.08
N ALA A 48 -14.04 -19.31 0.81
CA ALA A 48 -13.89 -19.33 2.27
C ALA A 48 -12.43 -19.05 2.72
N LYS A 49 -11.43 -19.57 2.00
CA LYS A 49 -10.02 -19.20 2.20
C LYS A 49 -9.76 -17.74 1.82
N GLY A 50 -10.33 -17.28 0.72
CA GLY A 50 -10.19 -15.89 0.27
C GLY A 50 -10.76 -14.89 1.29
N VAL A 51 -11.93 -15.18 1.85
CA VAL A 51 -12.60 -14.32 2.85
C VAL A 51 -11.85 -14.29 4.18
N THR A 52 -11.35 -15.43 4.66
CA THR A 52 -10.58 -15.47 5.92
C THR A 52 -9.27 -14.69 5.81
N ILE A 53 -8.57 -14.80 4.68
CA ILE A 53 -7.34 -14.04 4.42
C ILE A 53 -7.66 -12.55 4.15
N GLY A 54 -8.74 -12.27 3.42
CA GLY A 54 -9.24 -10.91 3.17
C GLY A 54 -9.64 -10.17 4.44
N ALA A 55 -10.30 -10.85 5.38
CA ALA A 55 -10.65 -10.30 6.68
C ALA A 55 -9.40 -9.99 7.52
N GLY A 56 -8.40 -10.88 7.52
CA GLY A 56 -7.12 -10.62 8.19
C GLY A 56 -6.38 -9.42 7.62
N VAL A 57 -6.39 -9.26 6.29
CA VAL A 57 -5.81 -8.10 5.62
C VAL A 57 -6.56 -6.81 5.93
N LEU A 58 -7.89 -6.81 5.94
CA LEU A 58 -8.69 -5.64 6.32
C LEU A 58 -8.37 -5.15 7.75
N ILE A 59 -8.22 -6.07 8.70
CA ILE A 59 -7.84 -5.74 10.08
C ILE A 59 -6.41 -5.17 10.11
N GLY A 60 -5.46 -5.78 9.39
CA GLY A 60 -4.09 -5.28 9.28
C GLY A 60 -4.03 -3.87 8.69
N LEU A 61 -4.84 -3.58 7.68
CA LEU A 61 -4.95 -2.25 7.06
C LEU A 61 -5.54 -1.22 8.02
N ALA A 62 -6.56 -1.60 8.80
CA ALA A 62 -7.10 -0.72 9.83
C ALA A 62 -6.01 -0.35 10.86
N VAL A 63 -5.24 -1.33 11.35
CA VAL A 63 -4.14 -1.09 12.30
C VAL A 63 -3.04 -0.21 11.70
N VAL A 64 -2.65 -0.46 10.45
CA VAL A 64 -1.67 0.39 9.75
C VAL A 64 -2.19 1.82 9.63
N GLY A 65 -3.44 2.01 9.23
CA GLY A 65 -4.06 3.34 9.16
C GLY A 65 -4.08 4.05 10.52
N LEU A 66 -4.37 3.32 11.61
CA LEU A 66 -4.33 3.85 12.98
C LEU A 66 -2.93 4.27 13.40
N ALA A 67 -1.90 3.51 12.99
CA ALA A 67 -0.52 3.80 13.33
C ALA A 67 0.05 4.99 12.54
N THR A 68 -0.41 5.18 11.29
CA THR A 68 0.12 6.21 10.38
C THR A 68 -0.67 7.52 10.42
N GLY A 69 -1.92 7.49 10.87
CA GLY A 69 -2.79 8.67 10.91
C GLY A 69 -3.29 8.98 12.32
N ASN A 70 -3.31 10.25 12.71
CA ASN A 70 -3.99 10.71 13.94
C ASN A 70 -5.52 10.78 13.73
N ASN A 71 -6.09 9.75 13.10
CA ASN A 71 -7.49 9.72 12.70
C ASN A 71 -8.13 8.39 13.06
N ALA A 72 -7.89 7.98 14.32
CA ALA A 72 -8.31 6.69 14.84
C ALA A 72 -9.84 6.51 14.83
N THR A 73 -10.57 7.60 14.99
CA THR A 73 -12.02 7.64 15.00
C THR A 73 -12.62 7.32 13.64
N ASP A 74 -12.07 7.89 12.57
CA ASP A 74 -12.56 7.66 11.20
C ASP A 74 -12.35 6.21 10.76
N ILE A 75 -11.22 5.61 11.16
CA ILE A 75 -10.92 4.21 10.90
C ILE A 75 -11.82 3.29 11.72
N GLY A 76 -12.05 3.61 13.00
CA GLY A 76 -13.00 2.88 13.85
C GLY A 76 -14.42 2.90 13.28
N ASN A 77 -14.87 4.06 12.78
CA ASN A 77 -16.16 4.21 12.12
C ASN A 77 -16.27 3.41 10.83
N PHE A 78 -15.21 3.38 10.02
CA PHE A 78 -15.15 2.54 8.83
C PHE A 78 -15.22 1.04 9.17
N VAL A 79 -14.48 0.57 10.19
CA VAL A 79 -14.55 -0.84 10.60
C VAL A 79 -15.94 -1.19 11.11
N VAL A 80 -16.56 -0.31 11.91
CA VAL A 80 -17.92 -0.51 12.42
C VAL A 80 -18.96 -0.52 11.29
N SER A 81 -18.78 0.25 10.21
CA SER A 81 -19.70 0.23 9.06
C SER A 81 -19.66 -1.10 8.29
N LEU A 82 -18.56 -1.85 8.33
CA LEU A 82 -18.46 -3.18 7.73
C LEU A 82 -19.34 -4.23 8.43
N PHE A 83 -19.67 -4.01 9.71
CA PHE A 83 -20.54 -4.91 10.49
C PHE A 83 -21.98 -4.41 10.62
N LYS A 84 -22.22 -3.13 10.32
CA LYS A 84 -23.55 -2.49 10.41
C LYS A 84 -24.25 -2.41 9.05
N GLY A 85 -24.14 -3.47 8.23
CA GLY A 85 -24.77 -3.55 6.90
C GLY A 85 -26.17 -2.96 6.84
#